data_AF-A0A412Q869-F1
#
_entry.id   AF-A0A412Q869-F1
#
_cell.length_a   1.000
_cell.length_b   1.000
_cell.length_c   1.000
_cell.angle_alpha   90.00
_cell.angle_beta   90.00
_cell.angle_gamma   90.00
#
_symmetry.space_group_name_H-M   'P 1'
#
loop_
_entity.id
_entity.type
_entity.pdbx_description
1 polymer ?
#
loop_
_entity_poly.entity_id
_entity_poly.type
_entity_poly.pdbx_seq_one_letter_code
_entity_poly.pdbx_strand_id
1 'polypeptide(L)'
;MSFYFEFIHFDEIAIGDFFSFVFKRFFFLVIVLTLSIQEAVGLLKLITKYFSIILFVSMLFWIVHLLGTKLPYSIIRFQDSVTYPEFYNYYFFIKADYLTFFPRFQSIFLEPGHLGMICAFLLFANQYDLKDKYVLCIFCALLLSFSLAAYVLLGCGWFLFYLKCEKRNIIYIFLLLSMISVLCSYAWEKEDNVVNEYILSRLVYEDGKLSGDNRTSEDFDDYFSKKIMTSSDCLIGIGPKTFQTKLSFSGSGNSSYKVFIVMDGIVGLLIVLFFYSGILLKYYTRELFLLFILYVISFIQRPYALWDSQILIYILSAFIFSNERKYKLLN
;
A
#
# COMPACT_ATOMS: atom_id res chain seq x y z
N MET A 1 16.76 -0.37 5.22
CA MET A 1 16.83 -0.58 3.76
C MET A 1 15.51 -0.12 3.15
N SER A 2 15.26 1.19 3.24
CA SER A 2 14.12 1.89 2.65
C SER A 2 14.70 2.70 1.50
N PHE A 3 14.25 2.43 0.27
CA PHE A 3 14.56 3.30 -0.85
C PHE A 3 13.85 4.62 -0.58
N TYR A 4 14.63 5.63 -0.18
CA TYR A 4 14.14 6.98 0.10
C TYR A 4 13.45 7.54 -1.14
N PHE A 5 12.26 8.09 -0.92
CA PHE A 5 11.50 8.89 -1.88
C PHE A 5 12.22 10.22 -2.10
N GLU A 6 13.21 10.23 -2.97
CA GLU A 6 13.63 11.45 -3.65
C GLU A 6 12.88 11.52 -4.98
N PHE A 7 11.90 12.43 -5.07
CA PHE A 7 11.40 12.92 -6.36
C PHE A 7 11.52 14.44 -6.36
N ILE A 8 12.51 14.91 -7.14
CA ILE A 8 12.57 16.11 -7.98
C ILE A 8 12.05 17.46 -7.40
N HIS A 9 13.02 18.33 -7.07
CA HIS A 9 13.02 19.73 -7.52
C HIS A 9 14.37 20.03 -8.19
N PHE A 10 14.35 20.82 -9.26
CA PHE A 10 15.45 21.00 -10.22
C PHE A 10 16.61 21.89 -9.73
N ASP A 11 16.57 22.40 -8.50
CA ASP A 11 17.48 23.47 -8.10
C ASP A 11 18.73 23.01 -7.33
N GLU A 12 18.80 21.76 -6.87
CA GLU A 12 19.93 21.30 -6.01
C GLU A 12 20.34 19.84 -6.22
N ILE A 13 20.16 19.27 -7.42
CA ILE A 13 20.69 17.93 -7.71
C ILE A 13 22.03 18.06 -8.43
N ALA A 14 23.09 17.53 -7.82
CA ALA A 14 24.31 17.22 -8.57
C ALA A 14 23.90 16.33 -9.75
N ILE A 15 24.22 16.71 -10.98
CA ILE A 15 23.80 16.05 -12.23
C ILE A 15 23.89 14.50 -12.14
N GLY A 16 24.86 13.97 -11.37
CA GLY A 16 25.01 12.54 -11.07
C GLY A 16 23.82 11.87 -10.37
N ASP A 17 23.15 12.52 -9.41
CA ASP A 17 22.03 11.91 -8.69
C ASP A 17 20.76 11.86 -9.55
N PHE A 18 20.57 12.85 -10.43
CA PHE A 18 19.51 12.84 -11.43
C PHE A 18 19.69 11.69 -12.43
N PHE A 19 20.90 11.52 -12.97
CA PHE A 19 21.19 10.40 -13.86
C PHE A 19 21.07 9.06 -13.14
N SER A 20 21.57 8.93 -11.91
CA SER A 20 21.41 7.72 -11.08
C SER A 20 19.93 7.38 -10.84
N PHE A 21 19.10 8.39 -10.57
CA PHE A 21 17.67 8.25 -10.33
C PHE A 21 16.90 7.82 -11.58
N VAL A 22 17.04 8.60 -12.66
CA VAL A 22 16.39 8.32 -13.95
C VAL A 22 16.86 6.96 -14.45
N PHE A 23 18.15 6.69 -14.42
CA PHE A 23 18.69 5.41 -14.86
C PHE A 23 18.15 4.24 -14.03
N LYS A 24 18.11 4.32 -12.69
CA LYS A 24 17.60 3.22 -11.86
C LYS A 24 16.13 2.92 -12.13
N ARG A 25 15.24 3.92 -12.13
CA ARG A 25 13.80 3.70 -12.33
C ARG A 25 13.47 3.39 -13.79
N PHE A 26 14.06 4.10 -14.74
CA PHE A 26 13.82 3.87 -16.16
C PHE A 26 14.38 2.52 -16.62
N PHE A 27 15.61 2.17 -16.23
CA PHE A 27 16.21 0.88 -16.59
C PHE A 27 15.45 -0.28 -15.97
N PHE A 28 15.00 -0.14 -14.71
CA PHE A 28 14.16 -1.14 -14.06
C PHE A 28 12.85 -1.34 -14.82
N LEU A 29 12.15 -0.26 -15.19
CA LEU A 29 10.91 -0.34 -15.96
C LEU A 29 11.15 -0.96 -17.35
N VAL A 30 12.22 -0.59 -18.04
CA VAL A 30 12.57 -1.15 -19.35
C VAL A 30 12.84 -2.65 -19.25
N ILE A 31 13.61 -3.11 -18.25
CA ILE A 31 13.85 -4.55 -18.03
C ILE A 31 12.55 -5.28 -17.80
N VAL A 32 11.68 -4.77 -16.92
CA VAL A 32 10.40 -5.44 -16.60
C VAL A 32 9.50 -5.51 -17.84
N LEU A 33 9.53 -4.48 -18.70
CA LEU A 33 8.76 -4.44 -19.94
C LEU A 33 9.32 -5.34 -21.05
N THR A 34 10.57 -5.78 -20.96
CA THR A 34 11.21 -6.69 -21.94
C THR A 34 11.23 -8.15 -21.51
N LEU A 35 10.75 -8.47 -20.30
CA LEU A 35 10.67 -9.85 -19.81
C LEU A 35 9.79 -10.73 -20.72
N SER A 36 10.25 -11.95 -20.98
CA SER A 36 9.38 -13.01 -21.47
C SER A 36 8.32 -13.38 -20.42
N ILE A 37 7.27 -14.07 -20.85
CA ILE A 37 6.17 -14.48 -19.96
C ILE A 37 6.69 -15.40 -18.85
N GLN A 38 7.59 -16.33 -19.19
CA GLN A 38 8.21 -17.25 -18.24
C GLN A 38 9.03 -16.49 -17.18
N GLU A 39 9.78 -15.47 -17.61
CA GLU A 39 10.56 -14.62 -16.70
C GLU A 39 9.65 -13.75 -15.82
N ALA A 40 8.57 -13.18 -16.36
CA ALA A 40 7.61 -12.39 -15.60
C ALA A 40 6.91 -13.24 -14.51
N VAL A 41 6.46 -14.46 -14.87
CA VAL A 41 5.91 -15.42 -13.91
C VAL A 41 6.96 -15.83 -12.87
N GLY A 42 8.19 -16.11 -13.32
CA GLY A 42 9.31 -16.44 -12.43
C GLY A 42 9.61 -15.31 -11.43
N LEU A 43 9.63 -14.07 -11.90
CA LEU A 43 9.90 -12.90 -11.07
C LEU A 43 8.78 -12.66 -10.06
N LEU A 44 7.50 -12.75 -10.45
CA LEU A 44 6.39 -12.62 -9.50
C LEU A 44 6.46 -13.71 -8.42
N LYS A 45 6.80 -14.96 -8.78
CA LYS A 45 7.01 -16.05 -7.81
C LYS A 45 8.18 -15.78 -6.87
N LEU A 46 9.30 -15.26 -7.38
CA LEU A 46 10.45 -14.89 -6.56
C LEU A 46 10.10 -13.77 -5.58
N ILE A 47 9.43 -12.70 -6.06
CA ILE A 47 8.97 -11.60 -5.20
C ILE A 47 8.05 -12.14 -4.10
N THR A 48 7.04 -12.93 -4.48
CA THR A 48 6.07 -13.52 -3.53
C THR A 48 6.76 -14.39 -2.49
N LYS A 49 7.69 -15.26 -2.92
CA LYS A 49 8.46 -16.14 -2.03
C LYS A 49 9.33 -15.37 -1.06
N TYR A 50 10.19 -14.47 -1.55
CA TYR A 50 11.16 -13.78 -0.68
C TYR A 50 10.48 -12.74 0.21
N PHE A 51 9.45 -12.05 -0.30
CA PHE A 51 8.64 -11.17 0.53
C PHE A 51 7.95 -11.97 1.65
N SER A 52 7.33 -13.12 1.32
CA SER A 52 6.76 -14.00 2.34
C SER A 52 7.79 -14.48 3.37
N ILE A 53 9.02 -14.81 2.98
CA ILE A 53 10.08 -15.20 3.92
C ILE A 53 10.41 -14.04 4.87
N ILE A 54 10.53 -12.81 4.34
CA ILE A 54 10.75 -11.61 5.16
C ILE A 54 9.60 -11.43 6.16
N LEU A 55 8.35 -11.54 5.69
CA LEU A 55 7.16 -11.44 6.54
C LEU A 55 7.14 -12.52 7.61
N PHE A 56 7.48 -13.76 7.27
CA PHE A 56 7.52 -14.87 8.22
C PHE A 56 8.54 -14.62 9.33
N VAL A 57 9.79 -14.29 8.97
CA VAL A 57 10.84 -13.95 9.96
C VAL A 57 10.40 -12.76 10.81
N SER A 58 9.83 -11.74 10.18
CA SER A 58 9.31 -10.57 10.86
C SER A 58 8.19 -10.89 11.87
N MET A 59 7.25 -11.77 11.52
CA MET A 59 6.20 -12.23 12.42
C MET A 59 6.79 -12.93 13.65
N LEU A 60 7.85 -13.73 13.50
CA LEU A 60 8.53 -14.35 14.64
C LEU A 60 9.12 -13.29 15.58
N PHE A 61 9.79 -12.27 15.04
CA PHE A 61 10.34 -11.16 15.85
C PHE A 61 9.22 -10.38 16.55
N TRP A 62 8.11 -10.14 15.87
CA TRP A 62 6.95 -9.48 16.44
C TRP A 62 6.32 -10.30 17.57
N ILE A 63 6.17 -11.62 17.40
CA ILE A 63 5.69 -12.52 18.47
C ILE A 63 6.64 -12.51 19.67
N VAL A 64 7.95 -12.60 19.45
CA VAL A 64 8.96 -12.53 20.52
C VAL A 64 8.89 -11.18 21.26
N HIS A 65 8.66 -10.08 20.54
CA HIS A 65 8.42 -8.77 21.13
C HIS A 65 7.14 -8.74 21.98
N LEU A 66 6.04 -9.32 21.49
CA LEU A 66 4.78 -9.44 22.25
C LEU A 66 4.93 -10.27 23.54
N LEU A 67 5.83 -11.26 23.55
CA LEU A 67 6.17 -12.05 24.74
C LEU A 67 7.02 -11.26 25.76
N GLY A 68 7.32 -9.99 25.51
CA GLY A 68 8.08 -9.12 26.43
C GLY A 68 9.59 -9.31 26.38
N THR A 69 10.11 -10.04 25.39
CA THR A 69 11.56 -10.25 25.25
C THR A 69 12.22 -9.00 24.70
N LYS A 70 13.30 -8.55 25.35
CA LYS A 70 14.11 -7.42 24.89
C LYS A 70 14.95 -7.86 23.69
N LEU A 71 14.57 -7.39 22.51
CA LEU A 71 15.33 -7.58 21.27
C LEU A 71 16.28 -6.39 21.04
N PRO A 72 17.47 -6.62 20.45
CA PRO A 72 18.33 -5.52 20.04
C PRO A 72 17.68 -4.72 18.90
N TYR A 73 17.77 -3.40 18.97
CA TYR A 73 17.21 -2.51 17.96
C TYR A 73 18.20 -1.39 17.61
N SER A 74 18.07 -0.87 16.39
CA SER A 74 18.58 0.44 16.01
C SER A 74 17.45 1.46 15.98
N ILE A 75 17.77 2.75 16.07
CA ILE A 75 16.77 3.83 15.94
C ILE A 75 16.83 4.41 14.53
N ILE A 76 15.68 4.59 13.91
CA ILE A 76 15.52 5.35 12.66
C ILE A 76 14.96 6.73 13.03
N ARG A 77 15.68 7.78 12.62
CA ARG A 77 15.31 9.17 12.84
C ARG A 77 15.18 9.88 11.50
N PHE A 78 14.15 10.70 11.35
CA PHE A 78 13.94 11.55 10.20
C PHE A 78 14.25 12.99 10.59
N GLN A 79 15.52 13.40 10.51
CA GLN A 79 16.01 14.70 11.01
C GLN A 79 15.24 15.91 10.45
N ASP A 80 14.78 15.82 9.20
CA ASP A 80 14.08 16.91 8.52
C ASP A 80 12.55 16.74 8.48
N SER A 81 12.00 15.70 9.13
CA SER A 81 10.56 15.48 9.16
C SER A 81 9.96 16.01 10.46
N VAL A 82 9.06 16.98 10.33
CA VAL A 82 8.25 17.48 11.46
C VAL A 82 7.15 16.48 11.83
N THR A 83 6.87 15.49 10.97
CA THR A 83 5.65 14.66 11.03
C THR A 83 5.89 13.21 11.44
N TYR A 84 7.10 12.67 11.28
CA TYR A 84 7.38 11.26 11.57
C TYR A 84 7.99 11.09 12.97
N PRO A 85 7.45 10.15 13.78
CA PRO A 85 8.08 9.78 15.06
C PRO A 85 9.41 9.04 14.84
N GLU A 86 10.17 8.83 15.91
CA GLU A 86 11.27 7.88 15.88
C GLU A 86 10.74 6.45 15.70
N PHE A 87 11.53 5.57 15.09
CA PHE A 87 11.20 4.16 14.93
C PHE A 87 12.29 3.25 15.47
N TYR A 88 11.87 2.19 16.15
CA TYR A 88 12.72 1.07 16.52
C TYR A 88 12.78 0.06 15.38
N ASN A 89 14.00 -0.24 14.93
CA ASN A 89 14.27 -1.21 13.89
C ASN A 89 14.95 -2.45 14.49
N TYR A 90 14.20 -3.53 14.55
CA TYR A 90 14.65 -4.87 14.95
C TYR A 90 15.05 -5.70 13.72
N TYR A 91 15.68 -5.06 12.73
CA TYR A 91 16.12 -5.60 11.42
C TYR A 91 14.98 -6.00 10.47
N PHE A 92 14.15 -6.95 10.85
CA PHE A 92 13.02 -7.44 10.05
C PHE A 92 11.67 -6.92 10.55
N PHE A 93 11.65 -6.24 11.68
CA PHE A 93 10.45 -5.69 12.31
C PHE A 93 10.73 -4.24 12.71
N ILE A 94 9.89 -3.32 12.25
CA ILE A 94 9.93 -1.90 12.60
C ILE A 94 8.72 -1.59 13.46
N LYS A 95 8.92 -0.82 14.52
CA LYS A 95 7.88 -0.32 15.41
C LYS A 95 8.08 1.17 15.64
N ALA A 96 7.01 1.95 15.56
CA ALA A 96 7.07 3.35 15.95
C ALA A 96 7.26 3.54 17.47
N ASP A 97 7.99 4.58 17.84
CA ASP A 97 8.29 4.95 19.22
C ASP A 97 7.20 5.82 19.84
N TYR A 98 6.02 5.24 20.03
CA TYR A 98 4.96 5.84 20.84
C TYR A 98 4.22 4.77 21.65
N LEU A 99 3.64 5.19 22.78
CA LEU A 99 2.78 4.36 23.61
C LEU A 99 1.57 3.92 22.77
N THR A 100 1.54 2.64 22.43
CA THR A 100 0.40 2.00 21.78
C THR A 100 -0.15 0.94 22.71
N PHE A 101 -1.48 0.85 22.79
CA PHE A 101 -2.17 -0.23 23.48
C PHE A 101 -1.68 -1.61 23.03
N PHE A 102 -1.41 -1.77 21.73
CA PHE A 102 -0.88 -3.00 21.16
C PHE A 102 -0.02 -2.74 19.92
N PRO A 103 1.22 -3.26 19.84
CA PRO A 103 2.08 -2.97 18.69
C PRO A 103 1.56 -3.68 17.44
N ARG A 104 1.04 -2.92 16.47
CA ARG A 104 0.56 -3.47 15.19
C ARG A 104 1.70 -4.07 14.36
N PHE A 105 1.41 -5.14 13.63
CA PHE A 105 2.40 -5.76 12.74
C PHE A 105 2.56 -4.94 11.45
N GLN A 106 3.75 -4.39 11.21
CA GLN A 106 4.05 -3.64 9.98
C GLN A 106 5.30 -4.12 9.25
N SER A 107 5.93 -5.19 9.74
CA SER A 107 7.16 -5.75 9.20
C SER A 107 8.25 -4.70 8.96
N ILE A 108 8.83 -4.66 7.75
CA ILE A 108 9.87 -3.71 7.34
C ILE A 108 9.30 -2.34 6.92
N PHE A 109 7.99 -2.13 7.03
CA PHE A 109 7.34 -0.87 6.68
C PHE A 109 7.21 0.06 7.89
N LEU A 110 7.07 1.35 7.62
CA LEU A 110 6.87 2.37 8.66
C LEU A 110 5.43 2.41 9.16
N GLU A 111 4.47 1.95 8.36
CA GLU A 111 3.06 1.87 8.73
C GLU A 111 2.44 0.51 8.36
N PRO A 112 1.48 0.02 9.16
CA PRO A 112 0.78 -1.23 8.84
C PRO A 112 -0.07 -1.12 7.57
N GLY A 113 -0.52 0.09 7.21
CA GLY A 113 -1.26 0.30 5.97
C GLY A 113 -0.39 0.19 4.70
N HIS A 114 0.91 0.47 4.78
CA HIS A 114 1.84 0.23 3.68
C HIS A 114 2.01 -1.27 3.43
N LEU A 115 2.24 -2.04 4.50
CA LEU A 115 2.29 -3.50 4.44
C LEU A 115 1.01 -4.08 3.82
N GLY A 116 -0.15 -3.70 4.38
CA GLY A 116 -1.43 -4.25 3.98
C GLY A 116 -1.78 -3.97 2.51
N MET A 117 -1.41 -2.80 1.99
CA MET A 117 -1.57 -2.46 0.57
C MET A 117 -0.76 -3.39 -0.34
N ILE A 118 0.54 -3.55 -0.08
CA ILE A 118 1.41 -4.41 -0.89
C ILE A 118 0.94 -5.88 -0.80
N CYS A 119 0.54 -6.33 0.38
CA CYS A 119 -0.07 -7.63 0.56
C CYS A 119 -1.34 -7.79 -0.28
N ALA A 120 -2.26 -6.81 -0.27
CA ALA A 120 -3.51 -6.88 -1.05
C ALA A 120 -3.24 -7.00 -2.57
N PHE A 121 -2.28 -6.25 -3.09
CA PHE A 121 -1.89 -6.35 -4.50
C PHE A 121 -1.23 -7.69 -4.85
N LEU A 122 -0.32 -8.19 -4.00
CA LEU A 122 0.31 -9.49 -4.22
C LEU A 122 -0.69 -10.65 -4.11
N LEU A 123 -1.65 -10.57 -3.19
CA LEU A 123 -2.73 -11.56 -3.08
C LEU A 123 -3.56 -11.59 -4.37
N PHE A 124 -3.95 -10.43 -4.89
CA PHE A 124 -4.70 -10.35 -6.16
C PHE A 124 -3.86 -10.86 -7.34
N ALA A 125 -2.59 -10.44 -7.44
CA ALA A 125 -1.67 -10.85 -8.50
C ALA A 125 -1.44 -12.37 -8.52
N ASN A 126 -1.36 -13.00 -7.35
CA ASN A 126 -1.28 -14.45 -7.18
C ASN A 126 -2.66 -15.13 -7.15
N GLN A 127 -3.71 -14.44 -7.61
CA GLN A 127 -5.06 -14.97 -7.76
C GLN A 127 -5.66 -15.56 -6.46
N TYR A 128 -5.23 -15.07 -5.30
CA TYR A 128 -5.62 -15.56 -3.98
C TYR A 128 -5.42 -17.08 -3.80
N ASP A 129 -4.39 -17.67 -4.41
CA ASP A 129 -4.08 -19.10 -4.23
C ASP A 129 -3.52 -19.39 -2.83
N LEU A 130 -4.41 -19.45 -1.83
CA LEU A 130 -4.06 -19.71 -0.43
C LEU A 130 -3.55 -21.14 -0.18
N LYS A 131 -3.51 -22.01 -1.20
CA LYS A 131 -2.82 -23.31 -1.11
C LYS A 131 -1.31 -23.14 -1.21
N ASP A 132 -0.84 -22.08 -1.85
CA ASP A 132 0.56 -21.70 -1.83
C ASP A 132 0.89 -21.10 -0.44
N LYS A 133 1.81 -21.75 0.27
CA LYS A 133 2.25 -21.35 1.62
C LYS A 133 2.79 -19.91 1.69
N TYR A 134 3.39 -19.40 0.60
CA TYR A 134 3.91 -18.04 0.55
C TYR A 134 2.76 -17.03 0.42
N VAL A 135 1.75 -17.34 -0.40
CA VAL A 135 0.53 -16.52 -0.53
C VAL A 135 -0.26 -16.55 0.78
N LEU A 136 -0.40 -17.71 1.42
CA LEU A 136 -1.00 -17.84 2.75
C LEU A 136 -0.27 -16.99 3.81
N CYS A 137 1.06 -17.01 3.80
CA CYS A 137 1.85 -16.18 4.71
C CYS A 137 1.61 -14.67 4.49
N ILE A 138 1.51 -14.22 3.23
CA ILE A 138 1.17 -12.82 2.90
C ILE A 138 -0.24 -12.47 3.40
N PHE A 139 -1.19 -13.39 3.25
CA PHE A 139 -2.54 -13.23 3.78
C PHE A 139 -2.54 -13.08 5.31
N CYS A 140 -1.85 -13.96 6.04
CA CYS A 140 -1.70 -13.86 7.49
C CYS A 140 -1.05 -12.55 7.93
N ALA A 141 0.00 -12.09 7.24
CA ALA A 141 0.65 -10.82 7.52
C ALA A 141 -0.30 -9.61 7.34
N LEU A 142 -1.14 -9.63 6.31
CA LEU A 142 -2.18 -8.61 6.11
C LEU A 142 -3.14 -8.58 7.30
N LEU A 143 -3.62 -9.74 7.76
CA LEU A 143 -4.50 -9.83 8.92
C LEU A 143 -3.83 -9.32 10.20
N LEU A 144 -2.57 -9.69 10.47
CA LEU A 144 -1.87 -9.24 11.67
C LEU A 144 -1.57 -7.73 11.66
N SER A 145 -1.71 -7.06 10.52
CA SER A 145 -1.46 -5.62 10.42
C SER A 145 -2.46 -4.75 11.18
N PHE A 146 -3.67 -5.27 11.48
CA PHE A 146 -4.76 -4.52 12.09
C PHE A 146 -4.95 -3.13 11.43
N SER A 147 -4.91 -3.12 10.10
CA SER A 147 -5.10 -1.93 9.29
C SER A 147 -6.48 -1.96 8.65
N LEU A 148 -7.38 -1.07 9.10
CA LEU A 148 -8.73 -0.95 8.53
C LEU A 148 -8.68 -0.77 7.00
N ALA A 149 -7.80 0.09 6.50
CA ALA A 149 -7.63 0.30 5.06
C ALA A 149 -7.17 -0.97 4.33
N ALA A 150 -6.31 -1.77 4.94
CA ALA A 150 -5.87 -3.04 4.37
C ALA A 150 -7.01 -4.06 4.31
N TYR A 151 -7.86 -4.10 5.34
CA TYR A 151 -9.03 -5.00 5.37
C TYR A 151 -10.06 -4.59 4.33
N VAL A 152 -10.29 -3.28 4.15
CA VAL A 152 -11.15 -2.76 3.08
C VAL A 152 -10.57 -3.16 1.72
N LEU A 153 -9.27 -2.97 1.48
CA LEU A 153 -8.62 -3.39 0.23
C LEU A 153 -8.69 -4.90 -0.01
N LEU A 154 -8.51 -5.73 1.03
CA LEU A 154 -8.68 -7.17 0.95
C LEU A 154 -10.14 -7.54 0.57
N GLY A 155 -11.13 -6.93 1.24
CA GLY A 155 -12.54 -7.15 0.96
C GLY A 155 -12.93 -6.73 -0.47
N CYS A 156 -12.51 -5.53 -0.89
CA CYS A 156 -12.69 -5.06 -2.26
C CYS A 156 -11.99 -5.97 -3.26
N GLY A 157 -10.74 -6.36 -2.99
CA GLY A 157 -9.96 -7.24 -3.85
C GLY A 157 -10.60 -8.63 -4.02
N TRP A 158 -11.10 -9.22 -2.94
CA TRP A 158 -11.86 -10.48 -3.00
C TRP A 158 -13.20 -10.32 -3.72
N PHE A 159 -13.93 -9.24 -3.48
CA PHE A 159 -15.18 -8.97 -4.18
C PHE A 159 -14.94 -8.84 -5.68
N LEU A 160 -13.96 -8.03 -6.09
CA LEU A 160 -13.56 -7.88 -7.49
C LEU A 160 -13.10 -9.21 -8.09
N PHE A 161 -12.34 -10.02 -7.35
CA PHE A 161 -11.93 -11.36 -7.78
C PHE A 161 -13.12 -12.33 -7.89
N TYR A 162 -14.10 -12.24 -7.00
CA TYR A 162 -15.34 -13.02 -7.09
C TYR A 162 -16.12 -12.68 -8.37
N LEU A 163 -16.13 -11.41 -8.80
CA LEU A 163 -16.76 -11.02 -10.07
C LEU A 163 -16.10 -11.70 -11.28
N LYS A 164 -14.80 -12.05 -11.22
CA LYS A 164 -14.08 -12.79 -12.27
C LYS A 164 -14.60 -14.23 -12.43
N CYS A 165 -14.86 -14.93 -11.32
CA CYS A 165 -15.13 -16.37 -11.34
C CYS A 165 -16.51 -16.72 -11.94
N GLU A 166 -16.52 -17.55 -12.99
CA GLU A 166 -17.76 -18.08 -13.59
C GLU A 166 -18.53 -18.98 -12.61
N LYS A 167 -17.80 -19.79 -11.83
CA LYS A 167 -18.34 -20.47 -10.65
C LYS A 167 -18.09 -19.60 -9.43
N ARG A 168 -19.14 -18.90 -9.01
CA ARG A 168 -19.20 -18.06 -7.82
C ARG A 168 -18.84 -18.87 -6.57
N ASN A 169 -17.55 -18.90 -6.21
CA ASN A 169 -17.10 -19.62 -5.03
C ASN A 169 -17.43 -18.78 -3.78
N ILE A 170 -18.62 -19.00 -3.23
CA ILE A 170 -19.17 -18.32 -2.06
C ILE A 170 -18.27 -18.41 -0.83
N ILE A 171 -17.28 -19.33 -0.82
CA ILE A 171 -16.34 -19.50 0.29
C ILE A 171 -15.56 -18.22 0.60
N TYR A 172 -15.24 -17.39 -0.40
CA TYR A 172 -14.51 -16.13 -0.17
C TYR A 172 -15.40 -15.08 0.50
N ILE A 173 -16.68 -15.02 0.11
CA ILE A 173 -17.67 -14.16 0.76
C ILE A 173 -17.92 -14.67 2.18
N PHE A 174 -18.04 -15.98 2.37
CA PHE A 174 -18.19 -16.59 3.68
C PHE A 174 -16.98 -16.35 4.58
N LEU A 175 -15.75 -16.47 4.06
CA LEU A 175 -14.52 -16.16 4.80
C LEU A 175 -14.47 -14.68 5.20
N LEU A 176 -14.80 -13.76 4.30
CA LEU A 176 -14.88 -12.34 4.59
C LEU A 176 -15.95 -12.05 5.67
N LEU A 177 -17.15 -12.60 5.53
CA LEU A 177 -18.24 -12.45 6.49
C LEU A 177 -17.90 -13.09 7.84
N SER A 178 -17.21 -14.23 7.85
CA SER A 178 -16.76 -14.88 9.08
C SER A 178 -15.69 -14.06 9.79
N MET A 179 -14.76 -13.45 9.04
CA MET A 179 -13.76 -12.54 9.58
C MET A 179 -14.44 -11.31 10.21
N ILE A 180 -15.38 -10.68 9.49
CA ILE A 180 -16.16 -9.56 10.01
C ILE A 180 -16.96 -9.99 11.25
N SER A 181 -17.63 -11.14 11.20
CA SER A 181 -18.41 -11.67 12.33
C SER A 181 -17.54 -11.90 13.56
N VAL A 182 -16.35 -12.50 13.42
CA VAL A 182 -15.43 -12.72 14.54
C VAL A 182 -14.91 -11.39 15.10
N LEU A 183 -14.60 -10.42 14.23
CA LEU A 183 -14.17 -9.08 14.67
C LEU A 183 -15.29 -8.35 15.43
N CYS A 184 -16.54 -8.43 14.95
CA CYS A 184 -17.70 -7.83 15.61
C CYS A 184 -18.05 -8.53 16.93
N SER A 185 -18.06 -9.87 16.96
CA SER A 185 -18.36 -10.64 18.17
C SER A 185 -17.32 -10.42 19.26
N TYR A 186 -16.03 -10.39 18.91
CA TYR A 186 -14.96 -10.14 19.88
C TYR A 186 -15.00 -8.72 20.46
N ALA A 187 -15.43 -7.74 19.68
CA ALA A 187 -15.51 -6.36 20.13
C ALA A 187 -16.76 -6.03 20.94
N TRP A 188 -17.87 -6.75 20.73
CA TRP A 188 -19.08 -6.59 21.53
C TRP A 188 -18.86 -6.98 23.01
N GLU A 189 -17.93 -7.90 23.27
CA GLU A 189 -17.73 -8.47 24.61
C GLU A 189 -16.73 -7.67 25.48
N LYS A 190 -15.90 -6.80 24.88
CA LYS A 190 -14.89 -5.98 25.59
C LYS A 190 -14.65 -4.66 24.89
N GLU A 191 -15.02 -3.55 25.54
CA GLU A 191 -14.72 -2.19 25.05
C GLU A 191 -13.19 -1.97 24.89
N ASP A 192 -12.35 -2.56 25.74
CA ASP A 192 -10.89 -2.38 25.68
C ASP A 192 -10.17 -3.54 24.98
N ASN A 193 -10.37 -3.72 23.68
CA ASN A 193 -9.61 -4.74 22.94
C ASN A 193 -9.04 -4.25 21.61
N VAL A 194 -8.00 -4.95 21.12
CA VAL A 194 -7.20 -4.57 19.94
C VAL A 194 -8.06 -4.37 18.69
N VAL A 195 -9.12 -5.17 18.52
CA VAL A 195 -10.03 -5.07 17.38
C VAL A 195 -10.91 -3.82 17.51
N ASN A 196 -11.43 -3.54 18.71
CA ASN A 196 -12.19 -2.33 18.93
C ASN A 196 -11.33 -1.08 18.66
N GLU A 197 -10.14 -1.02 19.27
CA GLU A 197 -9.21 0.12 19.17
C GLU A 197 -8.79 0.41 17.73
N TYR A 198 -8.42 -0.62 16.95
CA TYR A 198 -7.87 -0.41 15.60
C TYR A 198 -8.88 -0.50 14.46
N ILE A 199 -10.05 -1.10 14.68
CA ILE A 199 -11.04 -1.35 13.61
C ILE A 199 -12.37 -0.71 13.93
N LEU A 200 -13.04 -1.06 15.05
CA LEU A 200 -14.43 -0.66 15.25
C LEU A 200 -14.61 0.77 15.72
N SER A 201 -13.73 1.30 16.57
CA SER A 201 -13.70 2.73 16.93
C SER A 201 -13.63 3.62 15.70
N ARG A 202 -12.97 3.13 14.64
CA ARG A 202 -12.84 3.80 13.34
C ARG A 202 -14.07 3.62 12.43
N LEU A 203 -15.02 2.77 12.79
CA LEU A 203 -16.29 2.61 12.07
C LEU A 203 -17.45 3.35 12.76
N VAL A 204 -17.20 3.97 13.91
CA VAL A 204 -18.17 4.82 14.60
C VAL A 204 -18.51 6.02 13.72
N TYR A 205 -19.80 6.36 13.68
CA TYR A 205 -20.31 7.50 12.94
C TYR A 205 -20.77 8.56 13.93
N GLU A 206 -20.05 9.67 13.97
CA GLU A 206 -20.27 10.80 14.88
C GLU A 206 -20.25 12.10 14.08
N ASP A 207 -21.16 13.03 14.40
CA ASP A 207 -21.25 14.36 13.78
C ASP A 207 -21.28 14.35 12.23
N GLY A 208 -21.95 13.36 11.66
CA GLY A 208 -22.08 13.23 10.20
C GLY A 208 -20.82 12.72 9.49
N LYS A 209 -19.77 12.33 10.23
CA LYS A 209 -18.52 11.78 9.70
C LYS A 209 -18.20 10.43 10.33
N LEU A 210 -17.52 9.59 9.56
CA LEU A 210 -16.97 8.34 10.09
C LEU A 210 -15.68 8.65 10.84
N SER A 211 -15.49 8.19 12.07
CA SER A 211 -14.27 8.42 12.86
C SER A 211 -12.99 7.91 12.15
N GLY A 212 -13.14 6.89 11.30
CA GLY A 212 -12.09 6.36 10.45
C GLY A 212 -11.73 7.20 9.22
N ASP A 213 -12.55 8.20 8.87
CA ASP A 213 -12.29 9.18 7.81
C ASP A 213 -11.36 10.31 8.30
N ASN A 214 -10.21 9.89 8.83
CA ASN A 214 -9.18 10.75 9.37
C ASN A 214 -7.92 10.75 8.47
N ARG A 215 -8.12 10.60 7.16
CA ARG A 215 -7.03 10.52 6.16
C ARG A 215 -6.36 11.86 5.94
N THR A 216 -7.12 12.93 6.13
CA THR A 216 -6.67 14.32 6.07
C THR A 216 -7.09 15.05 7.31
N SER A 217 -6.27 16.02 7.73
CA SER A 217 -6.62 16.96 8.77
C SER A 217 -7.45 18.12 8.21
N GLU A 218 -8.22 18.79 9.07
CA GLU A 218 -9.07 19.90 8.66
C GLU A 218 -8.26 21.08 8.09
N ASP A 219 -7.12 21.40 8.71
CA ASP A 219 -6.21 22.44 8.23
C ASP A 219 -5.53 22.06 6.90
N PHE A 220 -5.29 20.78 6.64
CA PHE A 220 -4.84 20.31 5.33
C PHE A 220 -5.94 20.46 4.28
N ASP A 221 -7.18 20.11 4.61
CA ASP A 221 -8.32 20.24 3.68
C ASP A 221 -8.63 21.70 3.35
N ASP A 222 -8.48 22.59 4.32
CA ASP A 222 -8.55 24.03 4.13
C ASP A 222 -7.41 24.55 3.25
N TYR A 223 -6.17 24.11 3.49
CA TYR A 223 -5.04 24.45 2.63
C TYR A 223 -5.25 23.94 1.19
N PHE A 224 -5.67 22.70 1.03
CA PHE A 224 -5.96 22.10 -0.27
C PHE A 224 -7.02 22.91 -1.02
N SER A 225 -8.17 23.20 -0.40
CA SER A 225 -9.28 23.87 -1.06
C SER A 225 -9.04 25.36 -1.29
N LYS A 226 -8.44 26.08 -0.34
CA LYS A 226 -8.31 27.55 -0.38
C LYS A 226 -6.98 28.04 -0.95
N LYS A 227 -5.93 27.21 -0.96
CA LYS A 227 -4.59 27.59 -1.47
C LYS A 227 -4.21 26.82 -2.72
N ILE A 228 -4.34 25.49 -2.73
CA ILE A 228 -3.93 24.69 -3.89
C ILE A 228 -4.94 24.81 -5.01
N MET A 229 -6.23 24.53 -4.75
CA MET A 229 -7.26 24.49 -5.79
C MET A 229 -7.62 25.86 -6.40
N THR A 230 -7.19 26.96 -5.77
CA THR A 230 -7.43 28.34 -6.22
C THR A 230 -6.22 29.00 -6.87
N SER A 231 -5.04 28.35 -6.87
CA SER A 231 -3.81 28.86 -7.46
C SER A 231 -3.38 28.04 -8.69
N SER A 232 -2.34 28.52 -9.39
CA SER A 232 -1.67 27.74 -10.45
C SER A 232 -1.00 26.46 -9.93
N ASP A 233 -0.78 26.36 -8.62
CA ASP A 233 -0.17 25.18 -7.99
C ASP A 233 -1.08 23.95 -8.11
N CYS A 234 -2.39 24.09 -8.37
CA CYS A 234 -3.24 22.93 -8.65
C CYS A 234 -2.78 22.15 -9.89
N LEU A 235 -2.09 22.78 -10.85
CA LEU A 235 -1.68 22.14 -12.09
C LEU A 235 -0.42 21.29 -11.90
N ILE A 236 0.61 21.86 -11.28
CA ILE A 236 1.97 21.27 -11.19
C ILE A 236 2.32 20.77 -9.77
N GLY A 237 1.58 21.23 -8.75
CA GLY A 237 1.91 20.97 -7.35
C GLY A 237 3.01 21.87 -6.81
N ILE A 238 3.21 21.83 -5.50
CA ILE A 238 4.24 22.60 -4.78
C ILE A 238 5.55 21.80 -4.59
N GLY A 239 5.53 20.52 -4.94
CA GLY A 239 6.63 19.57 -4.80
C GLY A 239 6.74 18.90 -3.41
N PRO A 240 7.26 17.66 -3.35
CA PRO A 240 7.43 16.87 -2.12
C PRO A 240 8.29 17.54 -1.06
N LYS A 241 9.42 18.15 -1.44
CA LYS A 241 10.35 18.79 -0.49
C LYS A 241 9.63 19.92 0.25
N THR A 242 8.93 20.79 -0.47
CA THR A 242 8.10 21.86 0.09
C THR A 242 7.03 21.28 1.02
N PHE A 243 6.30 20.26 0.56
CA PHE A 243 5.26 19.61 1.34
C PHE A 243 5.79 19.01 2.66
N GLN A 244 6.94 18.34 2.64
CA GLN A 244 7.48 17.64 3.81
C GLN A 244 8.25 18.56 4.78
N THR A 245 8.91 19.61 4.28
CA THR A 245 9.83 20.44 5.08
C THR A 245 9.25 21.81 5.46
N LYS A 246 8.31 22.34 4.68
CA LYS A 246 7.77 23.70 4.88
C LYS A 246 6.31 23.72 5.34
N LEU A 247 5.60 22.60 5.28
CA LEU A 247 4.23 22.51 5.73
C LEU A 247 4.14 21.58 6.95
N SER A 248 3.57 22.11 8.03
CA SER A 248 3.19 21.34 9.21
C SER A 248 1.68 21.44 9.36
N PHE A 249 1.01 20.31 9.22
CA PHE A 249 -0.43 20.20 9.46
C PHE A 249 -0.67 19.50 10.80
N SER A 250 -1.79 19.84 11.43
CA SER A 250 -2.24 19.22 12.67
C SER A 250 -2.56 17.73 12.46
N GLY A 251 -2.32 16.91 13.49
CA GLY A 251 -2.69 15.50 13.50
C GLY A 251 -1.69 14.53 12.84
N SER A 252 -2.10 13.25 12.77
CA SER A 252 -1.27 12.14 12.30
C SER A 252 -1.28 12.05 10.77
N GLY A 253 -0.26 12.59 10.11
CA GLY A 253 0.12 12.29 8.71
C GLY A 253 -1.00 12.27 7.65
N ASN A 254 -1.09 13.34 6.85
CA ASN A 254 -1.99 13.39 5.70
C ASN A 254 -1.64 12.30 4.68
N SER A 255 -2.63 11.51 4.27
CA SER A 255 -2.38 10.30 3.47
C SER A 255 -3.42 10.04 2.39
N SER A 256 -4.21 11.01 1.90
CA SER A 256 -5.17 10.79 0.80
C SER A 256 -4.61 11.14 -0.58
N TYR A 257 -5.36 10.85 -1.66
CA TYR A 257 -5.03 11.32 -3.02
C TYR A 257 -4.80 12.83 -3.12
N LYS A 258 -5.39 13.64 -2.23
CA LYS A 258 -5.18 15.09 -2.19
C LYS A 258 -3.70 15.41 -1.98
N VAL A 259 -2.99 14.63 -1.16
CA VAL A 259 -1.54 14.79 -0.94
C VAL A 259 -0.77 14.65 -2.25
N PHE A 260 -1.17 13.70 -3.11
CA PHE A 260 -0.58 13.56 -4.44
C PHE A 260 -0.81 14.82 -5.29
N ILE A 261 -2.03 15.37 -5.29
CA ILE A 261 -2.33 16.62 -6.02
C ILE A 261 -1.56 17.81 -5.44
N VAL A 262 -1.41 17.92 -4.11
CA VAL A 262 -0.58 18.98 -3.51
C VAL A 262 0.86 18.86 -3.98
N MET A 263 1.42 17.65 -4.00
CA MET A 263 2.82 17.42 -4.34
C MET A 263 3.10 17.55 -5.83
N ASP A 264 2.28 16.93 -6.68
CA ASP A 264 2.56 16.69 -8.11
C ASP A 264 1.50 17.29 -9.06
N GLY A 265 0.46 17.91 -8.52
CA GLY A 265 -0.59 18.58 -9.28
C GLY A 265 -1.52 17.65 -10.06
N ILE A 266 -2.51 18.25 -10.72
CA ILE A 266 -3.45 17.54 -11.60
C ILE A 266 -2.74 17.00 -12.84
N VAL A 267 -1.72 17.69 -13.35
CA VAL A 267 -0.94 17.20 -14.50
C VAL A 267 -0.20 15.91 -14.13
N GLY A 268 0.46 15.87 -12.97
CA GLY A 268 1.08 14.64 -12.46
C GLY A 268 0.07 13.51 -12.31
N LEU A 269 -1.12 13.81 -11.75
CA LEU A 269 -2.19 12.83 -11.60
C LEU A 269 -2.64 12.26 -12.95
N LEU A 270 -2.80 13.11 -13.97
CA LEU A 270 -3.18 12.69 -15.31
C LEU A 270 -2.09 11.82 -15.96
N ILE A 271 -0.81 12.17 -15.80
CA ILE A 271 0.31 11.36 -16.30
C ILE A 271 0.29 9.95 -15.67
N VAL A 272 0.08 9.86 -14.36
CA VAL A 272 -0.04 8.57 -13.66
C VAL A 272 -1.24 7.79 -14.19
N LEU A 273 -2.39 8.44 -14.33
CA LEU A 273 -3.60 7.81 -14.87
C LEU A 273 -3.37 7.29 -16.30
N PHE A 274 -2.71 8.07 -17.16
CA PHE A 274 -2.36 7.66 -18.52
C PHE A 274 -1.36 6.51 -18.54
N PHE A 275 -0.38 6.51 -17.64
CA PHE A 275 0.59 5.42 -17.53
C PHE A 275 -0.09 4.08 -17.21
N TYR A 276 -0.88 4.02 -16.13
CA TYR A 276 -1.58 2.79 -15.74
C TYR A 276 -2.65 2.37 -16.75
N SER A 277 -3.38 3.33 -17.31
CA SER A 277 -4.40 3.09 -18.34
C SER A 277 -3.78 2.63 -19.65
N GLY A 278 -2.61 3.17 -20.04
CA GLY A 278 -1.89 2.76 -21.24
C GLY A 278 -1.44 1.30 -21.17
N ILE A 279 -0.91 0.87 -20.02
CA ILE A 279 -0.57 -0.54 -19.77
C ILE A 279 -1.84 -1.40 -19.82
N LEU A 280 -2.92 -0.97 -19.16
CA LEU A 280 -4.20 -1.66 -19.17
C LEU A 280 -4.72 -1.86 -20.59
N LEU A 281 -4.75 -0.81 -21.41
CA LEU A 281 -5.26 -0.86 -22.78
C LEU A 281 -4.41 -1.77 -23.67
N LYS A 282 -3.08 -1.75 -23.51
CA LYS A 282 -2.16 -2.59 -24.28
C LYS A 282 -2.28 -4.08 -23.91
N TYR A 283 -2.43 -4.40 -22.63
CA TYR A 283 -2.47 -5.77 -22.11
C TYR A 283 -3.84 -6.14 -21.56
N TYR A 284 -4.90 -5.61 -22.17
CA TYR A 284 -6.24 -5.65 -21.60
C TYR A 284 -6.70 -7.08 -21.30
N THR A 285 -7.08 -7.28 -20.05
CA THR A 285 -7.81 -8.44 -19.56
C THR A 285 -8.80 -7.99 -18.50
N ARG A 286 -9.82 -8.81 -18.26
CA ARG A 286 -10.80 -8.53 -17.21
C ARG A 286 -10.12 -8.47 -15.84
N GLU A 287 -9.15 -9.35 -15.62
CA GLU A 287 -8.33 -9.46 -14.43
C GLU A 287 -7.49 -8.21 -14.19
N LEU A 288 -6.82 -7.72 -15.23
CA LEU A 288 -6.03 -6.49 -15.14
C LEU A 288 -6.92 -5.26 -14.91
N PHE A 289 -8.10 -5.19 -15.54
CA PHE A 289 -9.07 -4.13 -15.29
C PHE A 289 -9.55 -4.12 -13.83
N LEU A 290 -9.84 -5.29 -13.26
CA LEU A 290 -10.24 -5.43 -11.87
C LEU A 290 -9.08 -5.05 -10.91
N LEU A 291 -7.85 -5.43 -11.24
CA LEU A 291 -6.67 -5.00 -10.49
C LEU A 291 -6.46 -3.48 -10.56
N PHE A 292 -6.69 -2.87 -11.74
CA PHE A 292 -6.64 -1.42 -11.92
C PHE A 292 -7.65 -0.70 -11.02
N ILE A 293 -8.89 -1.20 -10.94
CA ILE A 293 -9.90 -0.65 -9.99
C ILE A 293 -9.39 -0.75 -8.55
N LEU A 294 -8.79 -1.87 -8.16
CA LEU A 294 -8.23 -2.03 -6.81
C LEU A 294 -7.09 -1.02 -6.53
N TYR A 295 -6.25 -0.73 -7.53
CA TYR A 295 -5.23 0.31 -7.45
C TYR A 295 -5.84 1.71 -7.31
N VAL A 296 -6.92 2.03 -8.03
CA VAL A 296 -7.64 3.30 -7.89
C VAL A 296 -8.23 3.45 -6.49
N ILE A 297 -8.87 2.41 -5.95
CA ILE A 297 -9.40 2.40 -4.58
C ILE A 297 -8.27 2.65 -3.57
N SER A 298 -7.13 1.98 -3.75
CA SER A 298 -5.95 2.21 -2.92
C SER A 298 -5.40 3.62 -3.05
N PHE A 299 -5.39 4.20 -4.26
CA PHE A 299 -4.86 5.53 -4.52
C PHE A 299 -5.69 6.64 -3.88
N ILE A 300 -7.03 6.50 -3.92
CA ILE A 300 -7.95 7.41 -3.20
C ILE A 300 -7.55 7.48 -1.72
N GLN A 301 -7.26 6.31 -1.13
CA GLN A 301 -6.91 6.18 0.28
C GLN A 301 -5.46 6.55 0.60
N ARG A 302 -4.51 6.41 -0.35
CA ARG A 302 -3.05 6.58 -0.18
C ARG A 302 -2.33 7.07 -1.45
N PRO A 303 -1.51 8.15 -1.40
CA PRO A 303 -0.89 8.78 -2.56
C PRO A 303 0.38 8.06 -3.07
N TYR A 304 0.37 6.74 -3.15
CA TYR A 304 1.57 5.93 -3.39
C TYR A 304 1.61 5.25 -4.77
N ALA A 305 0.82 5.73 -5.73
CA ALA A 305 0.75 5.12 -7.07
C ALA A 305 2.10 5.04 -7.81
N LEU A 306 3.10 5.83 -7.40
CA LEU A 306 4.46 5.82 -7.96
C LEU A 306 5.47 4.99 -7.16
N TRP A 307 5.02 4.21 -6.17
CA TRP A 307 5.89 3.26 -5.48
C TRP A 307 6.33 2.14 -6.43
N ASP A 308 7.64 1.89 -6.50
CA ASP A 308 8.21 0.93 -7.44
C ASP A 308 7.62 -0.47 -7.26
N SER A 309 7.33 -0.87 -6.02
CA SER A 309 6.65 -2.13 -5.71
C SER A 309 5.25 -2.23 -6.32
N GLN A 310 4.47 -1.15 -6.32
CA GLN A 310 3.14 -1.13 -6.92
C GLN A 310 3.21 -1.21 -8.43
N ILE A 311 4.07 -0.40 -9.04
CA ILE A 311 4.26 -0.38 -10.49
C ILE A 311 4.74 -1.76 -10.97
N LEU A 312 5.70 -2.36 -10.27
CA LEU A 312 6.23 -3.68 -10.58
C LEU A 312 5.15 -4.75 -10.55
N ILE A 313 4.36 -4.83 -9.48
CA ILE A 313 3.28 -5.82 -9.35
C ILE A 313 2.25 -5.62 -10.47
N TYR A 314 1.90 -4.38 -10.80
CA TYR A 314 0.92 -4.07 -11.83
C TYR A 314 1.40 -4.48 -13.22
N ILE A 315 2.64 -4.13 -13.59
CA ILE A 315 3.23 -4.49 -14.88
C ILE A 315 3.35 -6.02 -15.00
N LEU A 316 3.88 -6.70 -13.98
CA LEU A 316 3.99 -8.17 -14.00
C LEU A 316 2.62 -8.82 -14.14
N SER A 317 1.62 -8.34 -13.43
CA SER A 317 0.24 -8.83 -13.53
C SER A 317 -0.33 -8.61 -14.94
N ALA A 318 -0.05 -7.47 -15.57
CA ALA A 318 -0.47 -7.18 -16.93
C ALA A 318 0.09 -8.20 -17.95
N PHE A 319 1.40 -8.51 -17.85
CA PHE A 319 2.02 -9.53 -18.69
C PHE A 319 1.47 -10.92 -18.44
N ILE A 320 1.30 -11.31 -17.18
CA ILE A 320 0.84 -12.66 -16.82
C ILE A 320 -0.61 -12.87 -17.27
N PHE A 321 -1.52 -11.97 -16.90
CA PHE A 321 -2.95 -12.12 -17.20
C PHE A 321 -3.23 -12.09 -18.70
N SER A 322 -2.59 -11.19 -19.45
CA SER A 322 -2.79 -11.10 -20.91
C SER A 322 -2.34 -12.35 -21.67
N ASN A 323 -1.38 -13.10 -21.13
CA ASN A 323 -0.82 -14.27 -21.80
C ASN A 323 -1.38 -15.61 -21.28
N GLU A 324 -1.89 -15.71 -20.04
CA GLU A 324 -2.69 -16.87 -19.59
C GLU A 324 -3.86 -17.16 -20.56
N ARG A 325 -4.45 -16.10 -21.12
CA ARG A 325 -5.51 -16.20 -22.13
C ARG A 325 -5.01 -16.75 -23.46
N LYS A 326 -3.80 -16.37 -23.89
CA LYS A 326 -3.19 -16.87 -25.14
C LYS A 326 -2.78 -18.34 -25.04
N TYR A 327 -2.25 -18.78 -23.90
CA TYR A 327 -1.91 -20.19 -23.68
C TYR A 327 -3.14 -21.11 -23.57
N LYS A 328 -4.28 -20.61 -23.08
CA LYS A 328 -5.56 -21.35 -23.09
C LYS A 328 -6.24 -21.43 -24.47
N LEU A 329 -5.80 -20.64 -25.45
CA LEU A 329 -6.33 -20.66 -26.82
C LEU A 329 -5.47 -21.48 -27.77
N LEU A 330 -4.26 -21.89 -27.34
CA LEU A 330 -3.30 -22.66 -28.11
C LEU A 330 -3.19 -24.13 -27.67
N ASN A 331 -3.82 -24.48 -26.55
CA ASN A 331 -4.02 -25.84 -26.02
C ASN A 331 -5.51 -26.08 -25.85
#